data_AF-A0A239B4Z2-F1
#
_entry.id   AF-A0A239B4Z2-F1
#
_cell.length_a   1.000
_cell.length_b   1.000
_cell.length_c   1.000
_cell.angle_alpha   90.00
_cell.angle_beta   90.00
_cell.angle_gamma   90.00
#
_symmetry.space_group_name_H-M   'P 1'
#
loop_
_entity.id
_entity.type
_entity.pdbx_description
1 polymer ?
#
loop_
_entity_poly.entity_id
_entity_poly.type
_entity_poly.pdbx_seq_one_letter_code
_entity_poly.pdbx_strand_id
1 'polypeptide(L)'
;MRNIITIIVATAALTAGCSSSGDAAVVEATNSSAVTTATEPATVAAPSTAAETVDAEAVLAELTAAGLPITDSAAVTETNDANNLIGRPGQYTSKVAFADSRVGTPIDQAAPGNEAGGSIEVFADDSDAQARSDYIQQTLKSLGPIAGTEYHYLSGPVLVRVTGELVPSAAADYESAVAGLS
;
A
#
# COMPACT_ATOMS: atom_id res chain seq x y z
N MET A 1 37.70 22.10 2.03
CA MET A 1 37.25 23.51 1.96
C MET A 1 35.77 23.50 2.30
N ARG A 2 35.39 24.10 3.43
CA ARG A 2 34.07 23.92 4.07
C ARG A 2 33.29 25.22 3.91
N ASN A 3 32.34 25.25 2.97
CA ASN A 3 31.55 26.45 2.69
C ASN A 3 30.34 26.49 3.62
N ILE A 4 30.38 27.42 4.57
CA ILE A 4 29.30 27.70 5.52
C ILE A 4 28.42 28.77 4.87
N ILE A 5 27.15 28.43 4.57
CA ILE A 5 26.13 29.38 4.11
C ILE A 5 25.26 29.73 5.32
N THR A 6 25.42 30.96 5.80
CA THR A 6 24.59 31.57 6.84
C THR A 6 23.27 32.01 6.23
N ILE A 7 22.16 31.41 6.67
CA ILE A 7 20.81 31.88 6.36
C ILE A 7 20.27 32.63 7.57
N ILE A 8 20.03 33.93 7.38
CA ILE A 8 19.30 34.81 8.30
C ILE A 8 17.82 34.67 7.95
N VAL A 9 16.99 34.16 8.86
CA VAL A 9 15.53 34.25 8.76
C VAL A 9 15.03 35.22 9.83
N ALA A 10 14.35 36.24 9.36
CA ALA A 10 13.78 37.33 10.13
C ALA A 10 12.56 36.88 10.94
N THR A 11 12.54 37.26 12.21
CA THR A 11 11.45 37.10 13.16
C THR A 11 10.33 38.10 12.86
N ALA A 12 9.10 37.61 12.65
CA ALA A 12 7.89 38.42 12.66
C ALA A 12 7.03 37.99 13.86
N ALA A 13 6.90 38.87 14.84
CA ALA A 13 6.05 38.73 16.01
C ALA A 13 4.81 39.61 15.85
N LEU A 14 3.60 39.06 15.97
CA LEU A 14 2.38 39.84 16.20
C LEU A 14 1.37 39.08 17.08
N THR A 15 1.22 39.65 18.29
CA THR A 15 0.00 39.91 19.08
C THR A 15 -0.88 38.77 19.62
N ALA A 16 -0.93 38.76 20.96
CA ALA A 16 -1.94 38.13 21.80
C ALA A 16 -3.32 38.81 21.69
N GLY A 17 -4.39 38.00 21.76
CA GLY A 17 -5.77 38.43 22.01
C GLY A 17 -6.38 37.55 23.10
N CYS A 18 -6.80 38.18 24.20
CA CYS A 18 -7.52 37.61 25.34
C CYS A 18 -8.81 38.42 25.49
N SER A 19 -9.94 37.78 25.85
CA SER A 19 -11.21 38.33 26.43
C SER A 19 -12.38 37.47 25.92
N SER A 20 -13.44 37.11 26.64
CA SER A 20 -13.86 37.18 28.04
C SER A 20 -15.12 36.31 28.21
N SER A 21 -15.40 35.98 29.47
CA SER A 21 -16.46 35.14 30.05
C SER A 21 -17.93 35.53 29.78
N GLY A 22 -18.81 34.55 30.04
CA GLY A 22 -20.24 34.68 30.36
C GLY A 22 -20.86 33.27 30.42
N ASP A 23 -20.80 32.55 31.55
CA ASP A 23 -21.60 32.61 32.79
C ASP A 23 -22.83 31.67 32.80
N ALA A 24 -22.88 30.90 33.88
CA ALA A 24 -23.98 30.21 34.57
C ALA A 24 -25.07 29.46 33.77
N ALA A 25 -25.29 28.18 34.09
CA ALA A 25 -26.06 27.81 35.29
C ALA A 25 -26.30 26.29 35.38
N VAL A 26 -25.84 25.73 36.50
CA VAL A 26 -26.46 24.72 37.38
C VAL A 26 -27.65 23.91 36.84
N VAL A 27 -27.50 22.58 36.88
CA VAL A 27 -28.45 21.69 37.55
C VAL A 27 -27.72 20.41 37.97
N GLU A 28 -27.43 20.31 39.27
CA GLU A 28 -27.35 19.00 39.93
C GLU A 28 -28.77 18.49 40.16
N ALA A 29 -29.02 17.22 39.86
CA ALA A 29 -30.02 16.41 40.54
C ALA A 29 -29.75 14.91 40.30
N THR A 30 -29.23 14.26 41.33
CA THR A 30 -29.62 12.94 41.84
C THR A 30 -30.70 12.18 41.05
N ASN A 31 -30.44 10.92 40.66
CA ASN A 31 -30.98 9.77 41.41
C ASN A 31 -30.51 8.41 40.90
N SER A 32 -30.42 7.48 41.85
CA SER A 32 -30.30 6.04 41.70
C SER A 32 -31.48 5.43 40.92
N SER A 33 -31.21 4.45 40.04
CA SER A 33 -31.69 3.05 40.18
C SER A 33 -31.73 2.28 38.85
N ALA A 34 -31.56 0.97 39.02
CA ALA A 34 -32.10 -0.13 38.21
C ALA A 34 -31.28 -0.65 37.01
N VAL A 35 -30.57 -1.74 37.31
CA VAL A 35 -30.47 -2.98 36.52
C VAL A 35 -31.51 -3.08 35.42
N THR A 36 -31.03 -3.22 34.18
CA THR A 36 -31.77 -3.85 33.09
C THR A 36 -30.84 -4.84 32.40
N THR A 37 -31.24 -6.10 32.43
CA THR A 37 -30.74 -7.23 31.67
C THR A 37 -30.58 -6.85 30.20
N ALA A 38 -29.34 -6.76 29.72
CA ALA A 38 -29.06 -6.69 28.29
C ALA A 38 -29.00 -8.12 27.75
N THR A 39 -30.05 -8.50 27.04
CA THR A 39 -30.13 -9.69 26.20
C THR A 39 -28.96 -9.70 25.21
N GLU A 40 -28.22 -10.79 25.25
CA GLU A 40 -27.22 -11.24 24.29
C GLU A 40 -27.69 -11.04 22.84
N PRO A 41 -26.96 -10.29 22.00
CA PRO A 41 -27.18 -10.34 20.57
C PRO A 41 -26.63 -11.67 20.06
N ALA A 42 -27.55 -12.53 19.64
CA ALA A 42 -27.25 -13.75 18.91
C ALA A 42 -26.38 -13.43 17.70
N THR A 43 -25.16 -13.97 17.70
CA THR A 43 -24.28 -14.10 16.54
C THR A 43 -25.06 -14.75 15.39
N VAL A 44 -25.46 -13.93 14.42
CA VAL A 44 -25.82 -14.44 13.09
C VAL A 44 -24.51 -14.67 12.35
N ALA A 45 -23.97 -15.88 12.48
CA ALA A 45 -22.97 -16.38 11.56
C ALA A 45 -23.67 -16.58 10.20
N ALA A 46 -23.63 -15.57 9.34
CA ALA A 46 -23.94 -15.74 7.94
C ALA A 46 -22.87 -16.66 7.34
N PRO A 47 -23.23 -17.74 6.61
CA PRO A 47 -22.27 -18.52 5.86
C PRO A 47 -21.80 -17.64 4.70
N SER A 48 -20.64 -16.99 4.87
CA SER A 48 -19.91 -16.39 3.77
C SER A 48 -19.35 -17.54 2.94
N THR A 49 -20.05 -17.91 1.87
CA THR A 49 -19.47 -18.67 0.77
C THR A 49 -18.27 -17.87 0.27
N ALA A 50 -17.05 -18.26 0.67
CA ALA A 50 -15.83 -17.64 0.22
C ALA A 50 -15.77 -17.78 -1.31
N ALA A 51 -15.96 -16.68 -2.01
CA ALA A 51 -15.48 -16.57 -3.38
C ALA A 51 -13.96 -16.78 -3.32
N GLU A 52 -13.43 -17.64 -4.18
CA GLU A 52 -11.99 -17.80 -4.39
C GLU A 52 -11.44 -16.44 -4.80
N THR A 53 -10.87 -15.70 -3.84
CA THR A 53 -10.27 -14.39 -4.12
C THR A 53 -8.90 -14.65 -4.71
N VAL A 54 -8.59 -13.96 -5.80
CA VAL A 54 -7.24 -13.98 -6.38
C VAL A 54 -6.26 -13.51 -5.29
N ASP A 55 -5.16 -14.25 -5.11
CA ASP A 55 -4.13 -13.94 -4.12
C ASP A 55 -2.77 -13.66 -4.80
N ALA A 56 -1.98 -12.73 -4.25
CA ALA A 56 -0.70 -12.33 -4.79
C ALA A 56 0.32 -13.48 -4.87
N GLU A 57 0.28 -14.45 -3.94
CA GLU A 57 1.16 -15.63 -3.98
C GLU A 57 0.74 -16.60 -5.10
N ALA A 58 -0.57 -16.69 -5.39
CA ALA A 58 -1.08 -17.47 -6.52
C ALA A 58 -0.64 -16.86 -7.86
N VAL A 59 -0.77 -15.54 -8.01
CA VAL A 59 -0.26 -14.82 -9.19
C VAL A 59 1.26 -14.99 -9.32
N LEU A 60 2.02 -14.92 -8.22
CA LEU A 60 3.47 -15.18 -8.25
C LEU A 60 3.79 -16.58 -8.81
N ALA A 61 3.03 -17.59 -8.39
CA ALA A 61 3.20 -18.96 -8.86
C ALA A 61 2.92 -19.07 -10.36
N GLU A 62 1.87 -18.40 -10.87
CA GLU A 62 1.57 -18.35 -12.31
C GLU A 62 2.68 -17.65 -13.12
N LEU A 63 3.16 -16.50 -12.64
CA LEU A 63 4.28 -15.78 -13.26
C LEU A 63 5.56 -16.62 -13.29
N THR A 64 5.83 -17.37 -12.22
CA THR A 64 6.97 -18.31 -12.15
C THR A 64 6.77 -19.48 -13.12
N ALA A 65 5.55 -20.03 -13.20
CA ALA A 65 5.21 -21.11 -14.14
C ALA A 65 5.27 -20.67 -15.60
N ALA A 66 5.04 -19.37 -15.89
CA ALA A 66 5.25 -18.76 -17.19
C ALA A 66 6.75 -18.63 -17.58
N GLY A 67 7.67 -19.00 -16.68
CA GLY A 67 9.10 -19.03 -16.93
C GLY A 67 9.83 -17.73 -16.64
N LEU A 68 9.20 -16.79 -15.92
CA LEU A 68 9.87 -15.57 -15.49
C LEU A 68 11.01 -15.91 -14.52
N PRO A 69 12.15 -15.21 -14.59
CA PRO A 69 13.36 -15.55 -13.83
C PRO A 69 13.31 -15.01 -12.38
N ILE A 70 12.20 -15.29 -11.70
CA ILE A 70 11.94 -14.97 -10.31
C ILE A 70 12.70 -15.96 -9.43
N THR A 71 13.54 -15.46 -8.54
CA THR A 71 14.46 -16.30 -7.74
C THR A 71 14.16 -16.33 -6.25
N ASP A 72 13.48 -15.31 -5.75
CA ASP A 72 13.08 -15.21 -4.34
C ASP A 72 11.85 -14.31 -4.22
N SER A 73 11.14 -14.39 -3.11
CA SER A 73 9.95 -13.61 -2.83
C SER A 73 9.74 -13.41 -1.34
N ALA A 74 8.98 -12.38 -0.99
CA ALA A 74 8.59 -12.11 0.38
C ALA A 74 7.13 -11.62 0.41
N ALA A 75 6.32 -12.29 1.22
CA ALA A 75 4.95 -11.89 1.49
C ALA A 75 4.94 -10.56 2.26
N VAL A 76 4.07 -9.65 1.83
CA VAL A 76 3.83 -8.39 2.51
C VAL A 76 2.56 -8.54 3.36
N THR A 77 2.69 -8.14 4.62
CA THR A 77 1.73 -8.25 5.70
C THR A 77 1.50 -6.87 6.31
N GLU A 78 0.50 -6.75 7.17
CA GLU A 78 0.19 -5.49 7.86
C GLU A 78 1.38 -4.91 8.64
N THR A 79 2.32 -5.74 9.10
CA THR A 79 3.41 -5.32 9.99
C THR A 79 4.74 -5.05 9.28
N ASN A 80 4.90 -5.48 8.02
CA ASN A 80 6.11 -5.26 7.22
C ASN A 80 5.87 -4.43 5.94
N ASP A 81 4.63 -3.98 5.71
CA ASP A 81 4.30 -3.10 4.59
C ASP A 81 4.81 -1.67 4.82
N ALA A 82 5.82 -1.26 4.06
CA ALA A 82 6.37 0.10 4.11
C ALA A 82 5.32 1.20 3.84
N ASN A 83 4.28 0.92 3.05
CA ASN A 83 3.20 1.87 2.79
C ASN A 83 2.09 1.81 3.84
N ASN A 84 2.05 0.74 4.66
CA ASN A 84 0.99 0.46 5.63
C ASN A 84 -0.41 0.44 4.98
N LEU A 85 -0.60 -0.18 3.82
CA LEU A 85 -1.86 -0.21 3.07
C LEU A 85 -2.53 -1.59 3.01
N ILE A 86 -1.85 -2.69 3.37
CA ILE A 86 -2.46 -4.04 3.41
C ILE A 86 -3.81 -4.00 4.14
N GLY A 87 -4.86 -4.52 3.47
CA GLY A 87 -6.18 -4.73 4.06
C GLY A 87 -6.99 -3.45 4.35
N ARG A 88 -6.48 -2.27 3.98
CA ARG A 88 -7.24 -1.02 4.15
C ARG A 88 -8.31 -0.87 3.05
N PRO A 89 -9.43 -0.17 3.32
CA PRO A 89 -10.45 0.08 2.32
C PRO A 89 -9.87 0.78 1.06
N GLY A 90 -10.17 0.26 -0.13
CA GLY A 90 -9.67 0.78 -1.41
C GLY A 90 -8.19 0.48 -1.69
N GLN A 91 -7.56 -0.37 -0.88
CA GLN A 91 -6.15 -0.72 -1.02
C GLN A 91 -5.98 -2.22 -1.30
N TYR A 92 -4.74 -2.65 -1.51
CA TYR A 92 -4.45 -4.05 -1.82
C TYR A 92 -4.81 -4.97 -0.65
N THR A 93 -5.50 -6.05 -0.99
CA THR A 93 -5.93 -7.12 -0.09
C THR A 93 -4.81 -8.12 0.17
N SER A 94 -3.93 -8.34 -0.82
CA SER A 94 -2.68 -9.06 -0.64
C SER A 94 -1.57 -8.50 -1.52
N LYS A 95 -0.32 -8.74 -1.10
CA LYS A 95 0.87 -8.27 -1.81
C LYS A 95 2.06 -9.19 -1.58
N VAL A 96 2.82 -9.41 -2.64
CA VAL A 96 4.12 -10.11 -2.59
C VAL A 96 5.15 -9.30 -3.35
N ALA A 97 6.34 -9.13 -2.77
CA ALA A 97 7.50 -8.62 -3.47
C ALA A 97 8.34 -9.80 -3.99
N PHE A 98 9.03 -9.61 -5.11
CA PHE A 98 9.86 -10.65 -5.72
C PHE A 98 11.20 -10.11 -6.22
N ALA A 99 12.19 -11.00 -6.25
CA ALA A 99 13.50 -10.76 -6.85
C ALA A 99 13.56 -11.37 -8.26
N ASP A 100 14.06 -10.59 -9.22
CA ASP A 100 14.41 -11.06 -10.56
C ASP A 100 15.93 -11.20 -10.68
N SER A 101 16.40 -12.38 -11.10
CA SER A 101 17.85 -12.67 -11.22
C SER A 101 18.62 -11.69 -12.13
N ARG A 102 17.93 -11.00 -13.04
CA ARG A 102 18.51 -10.03 -13.97
C ARG A 102 18.83 -8.68 -13.30
N VAL A 103 18.25 -8.40 -12.13
CA VAL A 103 18.55 -7.21 -11.31
C VAL A 103 19.78 -7.46 -10.43
N GLY A 104 19.89 -8.66 -9.86
CA GLY A 104 21.01 -9.06 -9.00
C GLY A 104 20.97 -8.48 -7.57
N THR A 105 19.92 -7.75 -7.22
CA THR A 105 19.65 -7.27 -5.86
C THR A 105 18.83 -8.34 -5.10
N PRO A 106 19.25 -8.80 -3.92
CA PRO A 106 18.45 -9.72 -3.12
C PRO A 106 17.23 -9.03 -2.53
N ILE A 107 16.16 -9.79 -2.27
CA ILE A 107 14.97 -9.25 -1.61
C ILE A 107 15.22 -9.00 -0.13
N ASP A 108 14.71 -7.87 0.39
CA ASP A 108 14.66 -7.62 1.82
C ASP A 108 13.44 -8.35 2.41
N GLN A 109 13.69 -9.38 3.21
CA GLN A 109 12.64 -10.19 3.83
C GLN A 109 11.92 -9.47 4.99
N ALA A 110 12.55 -8.44 5.59
CA ALA A 110 11.99 -7.67 6.71
C ALA A 110 11.22 -6.43 6.25
N ALA A 111 11.62 -5.84 5.12
CA ALA A 111 10.94 -4.69 4.52
C ALA A 111 10.83 -4.87 2.99
N PRO A 112 9.96 -5.78 2.51
CA PRO A 112 9.94 -6.12 1.09
C PRO A 112 9.46 -4.96 0.21
N GLY A 113 10.18 -4.74 -0.89
CA GLY A 113 9.93 -3.68 -1.85
C GLY A 113 10.15 -4.14 -3.30
N ASN A 114 10.14 -3.19 -4.24
CA ASN A 114 10.21 -3.46 -5.67
C ASN A 114 11.64 -3.58 -6.21
N GLU A 115 12.62 -3.16 -5.43
CA GLU A 115 13.99 -2.85 -5.84
C GLU A 115 14.75 -4.09 -6.35
N ALA A 116 14.38 -5.27 -5.86
CA ALA A 116 14.96 -6.55 -6.26
C ALA A 116 14.39 -7.11 -7.57
N GLY A 117 13.28 -6.58 -8.06
CA GLY A 117 12.59 -7.09 -9.25
C GLY A 117 11.21 -6.47 -9.41
N GLY A 118 10.37 -6.56 -8.39
CA GLY A 118 9.06 -5.95 -8.42
C GLY A 118 8.14 -6.41 -7.30
N SER A 119 6.86 -6.10 -7.45
CA SER A 119 5.82 -6.65 -6.59
C SER A 119 4.52 -6.90 -7.34
N ILE A 120 3.70 -7.75 -6.76
CA ILE A 120 2.34 -8.07 -7.18
C ILE A 120 1.42 -7.54 -6.09
N GLU A 121 0.51 -6.65 -6.45
CA GLU A 121 -0.51 -6.08 -5.56
C GLU A 121 -1.89 -6.54 -6.08
N VAL A 122 -2.67 -7.20 -5.24
CA VAL A 122 -4.04 -7.64 -5.58
C VAL A 122 -5.05 -6.81 -4.81
N PHE A 123 -6.12 -6.40 -5.49
CA PHE A 123 -7.15 -5.50 -4.99
C PHE A 123 -8.52 -6.18 -4.93
N ALA A 124 -9.50 -5.49 -4.33
CA ALA A 124 -10.88 -5.95 -4.35
C ALA A 124 -11.48 -5.87 -5.77
N ASP A 125 -11.07 -4.88 -6.57
CA ASP A 125 -11.53 -4.69 -7.93
C ASP A 125 -10.48 -4.00 -8.82
N ASP A 126 -10.73 -4.04 -10.13
CA ASP A 126 -9.89 -3.46 -11.18
C ASP A 126 -9.70 -1.94 -11.02
N SER A 127 -10.70 -1.24 -10.48
CA SER A 127 -10.67 0.21 -10.37
C SER A 127 -9.70 0.68 -9.28
N ASP A 128 -9.63 -0.06 -8.17
CA ASP A 128 -8.65 0.16 -7.11
C ASP A 128 -7.23 -0.14 -7.59
N ALA A 129 -7.04 -1.22 -8.37
CA ALA A 129 -5.75 -1.55 -8.98
C ALA A 129 -5.27 -0.45 -9.95
N GLN A 130 -6.17 0.06 -10.80
CA GLN A 130 -5.88 1.17 -11.70
C GLN A 130 -5.55 2.45 -10.93
N ALA A 131 -6.35 2.80 -9.92
CA ALA A 131 -6.13 3.99 -9.10
C ALA A 131 -4.76 3.95 -8.41
N ARG A 132 -4.35 2.78 -7.92
CA ARG A 132 -3.01 2.58 -7.35
C ARG A 132 -1.92 2.80 -8.39
N SER A 133 -2.08 2.22 -9.58
CA SER A 133 -1.13 2.36 -10.68
C SER A 133 -0.91 3.83 -11.05
N ASP A 134 -2.01 4.56 -11.25
CA ASP A 134 -2.00 5.98 -11.64
C ASP A 134 -1.35 6.85 -10.57
N TYR A 135 -1.68 6.61 -9.29
CA TYR A 135 -1.08 7.34 -8.17
C TYR A 135 0.45 7.22 -8.13
N ILE A 136 0.96 6.00 -8.25
CA ILE A 136 2.41 5.75 -8.22
C ILE A 136 3.08 6.37 -9.44
N GLN A 137 2.55 6.14 -10.64
CA GLN A 137 3.13 6.68 -11.88
C GLN A 137 3.15 8.22 -11.89
N GLN A 138 2.08 8.86 -11.41
CA GLN A 138 2.04 10.31 -11.25
C GLN A 138 3.06 10.80 -10.21
N THR A 139 3.23 10.06 -9.11
CA THR A 139 4.21 10.39 -8.07
C THR A 139 5.65 10.28 -8.61
N LEU A 140 6.01 9.17 -9.25
CA LEU A 140 7.33 8.96 -9.86
C LEU A 140 7.63 10.04 -10.91
N LYS A 141 6.65 10.35 -11.76
CA LYS A 141 6.79 11.43 -12.75
C LYS A 141 7.04 12.80 -12.10
N SER A 142 6.39 13.08 -10.97
CA SER A 142 6.52 14.35 -10.25
C SER A 142 7.85 14.49 -9.51
N LEU A 143 8.38 13.38 -8.97
CA LEU A 143 9.69 13.34 -8.30
C LEU A 143 10.86 13.25 -9.31
N GLY A 144 10.57 12.81 -10.54
CA GLY A 144 11.54 12.67 -11.61
C GLY A 144 12.41 11.41 -11.48
N PRO A 145 13.37 11.20 -12.42
CA PRO A 145 14.11 9.94 -12.53
C PRO A 145 14.95 9.56 -11.30
N ILE A 146 15.26 10.50 -10.42
CA ILE A 146 16.00 10.23 -9.18
C ILE A 146 15.21 9.37 -8.19
N ALA A 147 13.87 9.37 -8.29
CA ALA A 147 13.01 8.50 -7.50
C ALA A 147 12.90 7.08 -8.08
N GLY A 148 13.62 6.78 -9.16
CA GLY A 148 13.50 5.53 -9.90
C GLY A 148 12.42 5.59 -10.98
N THR A 149 12.26 4.47 -11.67
CA THR A 149 11.21 4.26 -12.66
C THR A 149 10.60 2.87 -12.45
N GLU A 150 9.36 2.67 -12.87
CA GLU A 150 8.66 1.39 -12.75
C GLU A 150 7.79 1.15 -13.99
N TYR A 151 7.68 -0.11 -14.40
CA TYR A 151 6.70 -0.57 -15.36
C TYR A 151 5.50 -1.17 -14.62
N HIS A 152 4.29 -0.86 -15.08
CA HIS A 152 3.06 -1.31 -14.45
C HIS A 152 2.22 -2.10 -15.46
N TYR A 153 1.78 -3.29 -15.05
CA TYR A 153 0.93 -4.16 -15.85
C TYR A 153 -0.31 -4.57 -15.03
N LEU A 154 -1.48 -4.44 -15.63
CA LEU A 154 -2.76 -4.70 -14.98
C LEU A 154 -3.46 -5.91 -15.61
N SER A 155 -4.09 -6.74 -14.79
CA SER A 155 -4.99 -7.81 -15.23
C SER A 155 -6.10 -7.97 -14.19
N GLY A 156 -7.31 -7.53 -14.53
CA GLY A 156 -8.41 -7.44 -13.56
C GLY A 156 -8.00 -6.66 -12.31
N PRO A 157 -8.16 -7.22 -11.09
CA PRO A 157 -7.79 -6.57 -9.83
C PRO A 157 -6.30 -6.73 -9.49
N VAL A 158 -5.46 -7.22 -10.40
CA VAL A 158 -4.03 -7.44 -10.17
C VAL A 158 -3.22 -6.32 -10.79
N LEU A 159 -2.32 -5.72 -10.01
CA LEU A 159 -1.27 -4.81 -10.47
C LEU A 159 0.10 -5.47 -10.25
N VAL A 160 0.80 -5.75 -11.33
CA VAL A 160 2.21 -6.16 -11.31
C VAL A 160 3.08 -4.94 -11.58
N ARG A 161 3.91 -4.61 -10.60
CA ARG A 161 4.90 -3.53 -10.66
C ARG A 161 6.27 -4.13 -10.86
N VAL A 162 6.99 -3.65 -11.86
CA VAL A 162 8.33 -4.13 -12.20
C VAL A 162 9.31 -2.97 -12.10
N THR A 163 10.45 -3.20 -11.43
CA THR A 163 11.49 -2.18 -11.28
C THR A 163 12.03 -1.71 -12.62
N GLY A 164 12.31 -0.40 -12.71
CA GLY A 164 12.97 0.23 -13.84
C GLY A 164 14.46 -0.12 -13.99
N GLU A 165 15.05 -0.81 -13.02
CA GLU A 165 16.39 -1.41 -13.17
C GLU A 165 16.41 -2.47 -14.27
N LEU A 166 15.26 -3.09 -14.56
CA LEU A 166 15.11 -3.93 -15.75
C LEU A 166 15.00 -3.07 -17.01
N VAL A 167 15.75 -3.47 -18.03
CA VAL A 167 15.61 -2.90 -19.37
C VAL A 167 14.21 -3.20 -19.95
N PRO A 168 13.67 -2.36 -20.85
CA PRO A 168 12.30 -2.52 -21.35
C PRO A 168 11.96 -3.90 -21.91
N SER A 169 12.91 -4.55 -22.61
CA SER A 169 12.70 -5.90 -23.15
C SER A 169 12.52 -6.97 -22.06
N ALA A 170 13.19 -6.82 -20.91
CA ALA A 170 13.01 -7.72 -19.77
C ALA A 170 11.68 -7.46 -19.03
N ALA A 171 11.27 -6.19 -18.96
CA ALA A 171 9.96 -5.83 -18.42
C ALA A 171 8.80 -6.30 -19.31
N ALA A 172 8.97 -6.36 -20.63
CA ALA A 172 7.95 -6.85 -21.58
C ALA A 172 7.64 -8.35 -21.42
N ASP A 173 8.57 -9.14 -20.86
CA ASP A 173 8.31 -10.53 -20.49
C ASP A 173 7.20 -10.60 -19.41
N TYR A 174 7.22 -9.68 -18.44
CA TYR A 174 6.18 -9.56 -17.42
C TYR A 174 4.85 -9.09 -18.02
N GLU A 175 4.86 -8.11 -18.93
CA GLU A 175 3.64 -7.69 -19.64
C GLU A 175 2.95 -8.88 -20.33
N SER A 176 3.74 -9.69 -21.03
CA SER A 176 3.26 -10.87 -21.75
C SER A 176 2.71 -11.94 -20.81
N ALA A 177 3.37 -12.19 -19.68
CA ALA A 177 2.92 -13.14 -18.68
C ALA A 177 1.63 -12.68 -17.98
N VAL A 178 1.55 -11.38 -17.62
CA VAL A 178 0.37 -10.79 -16.97
C VAL A 178 -0.86 -10.82 -17.88
N ALA A 179 -0.68 -10.60 -19.17
CA ALA A 179 -1.75 -10.73 -20.16
C ALA A 179 -2.30 -12.16 -20.30
N GLY A 180 -1.57 -13.17 -19.78
CA GLY A 180 -1.95 -14.58 -19.80
C GLY A 180 -2.55 -15.13 -18.50
N LEU A 181 -2.71 -14.30 -17.46
CA LEU A 181 -3.34 -14.71 -16.19
C LEU A 181 -4.80 -15.11 -16.42
N SER A 182 -5.29 -16.13 -15.70
CA SER A 182 -6.60 -16.78 -15.90
C SER A 182 -7.55 -16.68 -14.73
#